data_AF-A0A314ZCI8-F1
#
_entry.id   AF-A0A314ZCI8-F1
#
_cell.length_a   1.000
_cell.length_b   1.000
_cell.length_c   1.000
_cell.angle_alpha   90.00
_cell.angle_beta   90.00
_cell.angle_gamma   90.00
#
_symmetry.space_group_name_H-M   'P 1'
#
loop_
_entity.id
_entity.type
_entity.pdbx_description
1 polymer ?
#
loop_
_entity_poly.entity_id
_entity_poly.type
_entity_poly.pdbx_seq_one_letter_code
_entity_poly.pdbx_strand_id
1 'polypeptide(L)'
;MLVKLFKGLWLVMGWLRFSEAGNMFDCINRPNTAFPVPIHVEEVKDIVSVAKYILVVEKESVFQRLANDQFCNTNHCIVITGRGYPDISTRRFLGLLVDTLHLPTYCLVDCDPYGFDILFTYRFGSMVRLPDHSMNLLSVVYKLK
;
A
#
# COMPACT_ATOMS: atom_id res chain seq x y z
N MET A 1 4.02 13.90 -17.03
CA MET A 1 5.07 14.81 -16.51
C MET A 1 5.17 14.84 -14.97
N LEU A 2 4.23 14.25 -14.21
CA LEU A 2 4.27 14.21 -12.73
C LEU A 2 5.14 13.10 -12.10
N VAL A 3 5.49 12.05 -12.84
CA VAL A 3 6.23 10.89 -12.27
C VAL A 3 7.72 11.18 -12.01
N LYS A 4 8.28 12.24 -12.59
CA LYS A 4 9.72 12.54 -12.47
C LYS A 4 10.15 13.14 -11.12
N LEU A 5 9.23 13.60 -10.27
CA LEU A 5 9.57 14.25 -8.99
C LEU A 5 9.68 13.29 -7.79
N PHE A 6 9.16 12.07 -7.90
CA PHE A 6 9.07 11.11 -6.78
C PHE A 6 10.06 9.94 -6.89
N LYS A 7 11.25 10.18 -7.48
CA LYS A 7 12.31 9.17 -7.55
C LYS A 7 12.70 8.75 -6.13
N GLY A 8 12.36 7.52 -5.74
CA GLY A 8 12.72 6.91 -4.46
C GLY A 8 11.60 6.86 -3.41
N LEU A 9 10.40 7.38 -3.70
CA LEU A 9 9.27 7.35 -2.76
C LEU A 9 8.26 6.25 -3.13
N TRP A 10 7.72 5.62 -2.08
CA TRP A 10 6.60 4.68 -2.15
C TRP A 10 5.34 5.43 -2.52
N LEU A 11 4.42 4.77 -3.23
CA LEU A 11 3.23 5.42 -3.74
C LEU A 11 1.96 4.71 -3.28
N VAL A 12 0.93 5.50 -3.02
CA VAL A 12 -0.44 5.06 -2.73
C VAL A 12 -1.40 5.72 -3.70
N MET A 13 -2.42 4.98 -4.12
CA MET A 13 -3.56 5.50 -4.87
C MET A 13 -4.84 4.78 -4.42
N GLY A 14 -6.00 5.34 -4.77
CA GLY A 14 -7.29 4.71 -4.55
C GLY A 14 -8.22 5.54 -3.68
N TRP A 15 -9.22 4.86 -3.12
CA TRP A 15 -10.28 5.50 -2.35
C TRP A 15 -9.85 5.77 -0.91
N LEU A 16 -8.90 6.68 -0.75
CA LEU A 16 -8.31 7.02 0.54
C LEU A 16 -8.19 8.53 0.70
N ARG A 17 -8.55 9.01 1.89
CA ARG A 17 -8.28 10.37 2.33
C ARG A 17 -7.61 10.31 3.70
N PHE A 18 -6.59 11.12 3.90
CA PHE A 18 -5.93 11.27 5.19
C PHE A 18 -5.35 12.68 5.33
N SER A 19 -5.03 13.07 6.55
CA SER A 19 -4.36 14.32 6.92
C SER A 19 -2.95 13.98 7.43
N GLU A 20 -1.91 14.67 6.96
CA GLU A 20 -0.55 14.58 7.49
C GLU A 20 -0.07 15.98 7.84
N ALA A 21 0.34 16.23 9.09
CA ALA A 21 0.86 17.52 9.53
C ALA A 21 -0.04 18.74 9.22
N GLY A 22 -1.35 18.54 9.09
CA GLY A 22 -2.31 19.58 8.70
C GLY A 22 -2.53 19.73 7.18
N ASN A 23 -1.80 18.99 6.35
CA ASN A 23 -2.06 18.87 4.91
C ASN A 23 -3.02 17.72 4.62
N MET A 24 -4.11 18.02 3.91
CA MET A 24 -5.10 17.01 3.53
C MET A 24 -4.74 16.36 2.18
N PHE A 25 -4.61 15.04 2.19
CA PHE A 25 -4.38 14.22 1.00
C PHE A 25 -5.69 13.54 0.60
N ASP A 26 -6.32 14.06 -0.44
CA ASP A 26 -7.59 13.55 -0.94
C ASP A 26 -7.41 12.72 -2.22
N CYS A 27 -7.22 11.41 -2.06
CA CYS A 27 -7.09 10.49 -3.19
C CYS A 27 -8.46 10.08 -3.75
N ILE A 28 -9.56 10.29 -3.00
CA ILE A 28 -10.93 9.87 -3.40
C ILE A 28 -11.38 10.57 -4.69
N ASN A 29 -11.11 11.86 -4.83
CA ASN A 29 -11.47 12.62 -6.03
C ASN A 29 -10.64 12.24 -7.27
N ARG A 30 -9.50 11.58 -7.07
CA ARG A 30 -8.59 11.14 -8.13
C ARG A 30 -8.01 9.76 -7.80
N PRO A 31 -8.84 8.70 -7.81
CA PRO A 31 -8.48 7.39 -7.23
C PRO A 31 -7.34 6.69 -7.99
N ASN A 32 -7.05 7.12 -9.23
CA ASN A 32 -5.97 6.57 -10.05
C ASN A 32 -4.72 7.47 -10.07
N THR A 33 -4.72 8.57 -9.32
CA THR A 33 -3.53 9.41 -9.15
C THR A 33 -2.68 8.87 -8.01
N ALA A 34 -1.39 8.71 -8.28
CA ALA A 34 -0.43 8.25 -7.30
C ALA A 34 0.04 9.41 -6.40
N PHE A 35 0.01 9.18 -5.09
CA PHE A 35 0.50 10.09 -4.06
C PHE A 35 1.65 9.42 -3.30
N PRO A 36 2.64 10.18 -2.81
CA PRO A 36 3.69 9.62 -1.96
C PRO A 36 3.08 9.08 -0.65
N VAL A 37 3.61 7.95 -0.18
CA VAL A 37 3.30 7.45 1.16
C VAL A 37 3.93 8.41 2.19
N PRO A 38 3.20 8.80 3.24
CA PRO A 38 3.71 9.67 4.29
C PRO A 38 4.90 9.04 5.01
N ILE A 39 5.95 9.84 5.24
CA ILE A 39 7.17 9.38 5.93
C ILE A 39 6.92 9.35 7.43
N HIS A 40 6.23 10.37 7.96
CA HIS A 40 5.89 10.52 9.37
C HIS A 40 4.49 9.96 9.63
N VAL A 41 4.38 8.63 9.62
CA VAL A 41 3.10 7.92 9.82
C VAL A 41 2.40 8.29 11.13
N GLU A 42 3.16 8.68 12.16
CA GLU A 42 2.64 9.12 13.47
C GLU A 42 1.78 10.39 13.38
N GLU A 43 2.01 11.22 12.35
CA GLU A 43 1.28 12.48 12.13
C GLU A 43 0.06 12.29 11.23
N VAL A 44 -0.16 11.07 10.73
CA VAL A 44 -1.30 10.73 9.88
C VAL A 44 -2.56 10.63 10.73
N LYS A 45 -3.57 11.42 10.38
CA LYS A 45 -4.87 11.51 11.07
C LYS A 45 -6.01 11.53 10.06
N ASP A 46 -7.24 11.46 10.56
CA ASP A 46 -8.48 11.62 9.77
C ASP A 46 -8.54 10.69 8.55
N ILE A 47 -8.16 9.43 8.75
CA ILE A 47 -8.18 8.40 7.70
C ILE A 47 -9.64 8.06 7.38
N VAL A 48 -10.04 8.33 6.14
CA VAL A 48 -11.36 8.03 5.61
C VAL A 48 -11.20 7.26 4.31
N SER A 49 -11.93 6.16 4.18
CA SER A 49 -11.88 5.31 2.99
C SER A 49 -13.25 4.67 2.74
N VAL A 50 -13.57 4.46 1.47
CA VAL A 50 -14.72 3.66 1.02
C VAL A 50 -14.26 2.43 0.22
N ALA A 51 -12.98 2.08 0.35
CA ALA A 51 -12.41 0.94 -0.31
C ALA A 51 -12.90 -0.38 0.28
N LYS A 52 -12.98 -1.41 -0.56
CA LYS A 52 -13.35 -2.78 -0.17
C LYS A 52 -12.15 -3.61 0.27
N TYR A 53 -10.96 -3.29 -0.23
CA TYR A 53 -9.72 -4.00 0.05
C TYR A 53 -8.49 -3.14 -0.24
N ILE A 54 -7.35 -3.56 0.31
CA ILE A 54 -6.04 -2.97 0.05
C ILE A 54 -5.23 -3.95 -0.81
N LEU A 55 -4.60 -3.46 -1.86
CA LEU A 55 -3.75 -4.21 -2.77
C LEU A 55 -2.32 -3.67 -2.72
N VAL A 56 -1.39 -4.47 -2.24
CA VAL A 56 0.04 -4.18 -2.24
C VAL A 56 0.65 -4.75 -3.52
N VAL A 57 1.41 -3.94 -4.25
CA VAL A 57 2.02 -4.31 -5.53
C VAL A 57 3.52 -4.06 -5.49
N GLU A 58 4.31 -5.12 -5.64
CA GLU A 58 5.77 -5.03 -5.59
C GLU A 58 6.33 -4.08 -6.68
N LYS A 59 5.90 -4.32 -7.92
CA LYS A 59 6.51 -3.73 -9.11
C LYS A 59 5.82 -2.42 -9.53
N GLU A 60 6.58 -1.34 -9.61
CA GLU A 60 6.06 -0.03 -10.01
C GLU A 60 5.39 -0.06 -11.40
N SER A 61 5.93 -0.84 -12.34
CA SER A 61 5.33 -0.98 -13.68
C SER A 61 3.91 -1.58 -13.63
N VAL A 62 3.64 -2.50 -12.70
CA VAL A 62 2.29 -3.06 -12.51
C VAL A 62 1.39 -2.01 -11.88
N PHE A 63 1.87 -1.26 -10.90
CA PHE A 63 1.13 -0.16 -10.28
C PHE A 63 0.73 0.91 -11.31
N GLN A 64 1.67 1.36 -12.15
CA GLN A 64 1.40 2.33 -13.22
C GLN A 64 0.38 1.79 -14.23
N ARG A 65 0.42 0.49 -14.53
CA ARG A 65 -0.57 -0.13 -15.40
C ARG A 65 -1.96 -0.14 -14.77
N LEU A 66 -2.09 -0.48 -13.49
CA LEU A 66 -3.36 -0.42 -12.76
C LEU A 66 -3.94 1.01 -12.71
N ALA A 67 -3.08 2.01 -12.57
CA ALA A 67 -3.49 3.42 -12.61
C ALA A 67 -4.03 3.81 -14.00
N ASN A 68 -3.35 3.39 -15.07
CA ASN A 68 -3.78 3.64 -16.45
C ASN A 68 -5.11 2.94 -16.77
N ASP A 69 -5.30 1.70 -16.28
CA ASP A 69 -6.52 0.91 -16.48
C ASP A 69 -7.69 1.38 -15.59
N GLN A 70 -7.52 2.46 -14.81
CA GLN A 70 -8.51 3.01 -13.88
C GLN A 70 -9.01 1.98 -12.85
N PHE A 71 -8.16 1.02 -12.47
CA PHE A 71 -8.53 -0.13 -11.65
C PHE A 71 -9.16 0.26 -10.30
N CYS A 72 -8.64 1.30 -9.65
CA CYS A 72 -9.17 1.77 -8.38
C CYS A 72 -10.60 2.28 -8.48
N ASN A 73 -10.97 2.88 -9.62
CA ASN A 73 -12.31 3.39 -9.85
C ASN A 73 -13.33 2.25 -10.03
N THR A 74 -12.96 1.19 -10.74
CA THR A 74 -13.85 0.04 -10.99
C THR A 74 -14.03 -0.84 -9.76
N ASN A 75 -12.95 -1.08 -9.01
CA ASN A 75 -12.96 -2.08 -7.93
C ASN A 75 -13.10 -1.48 -6.52
N HIS A 76 -13.09 -0.15 -6.40
CA HIS A 76 -13.11 0.57 -5.13
C HIS A 76 -12.05 0.03 -4.16
N CYS A 77 -10.78 0.14 -4.54
CA CYS A 77 -9.68 -0.36 -3.74
C CYS A 77 -8.64 0.72 -3.44
N ILE A 78 -7.77 0.43 -2.46
CA ILE A 78 -6.52 1.16 -2.22
C ILE A 78 -5.40 0.32 -2.82
N VAL A 79 -4.50 0.94 -3.57
CA VAL A 79 -3.32 0.28 -4.11
C VAL A 79 -2.07 0.97 -3.57
N ILE A 80 -1.14 0.19 -3.02
CA ILE A 80 0.14 0.66 -2.49
C ILE A 80 1.24 -0.07 -3.26
N THR A 81 2.29 0.64 -3.67
CA THR A 81 3.42 0.01 -4.37
C THR A 81 4.74 0.19 -3.67
N GLY A 82 5.59 -0.82 -3.84
CA GLY A 82 6.87 -0.88 -3.18
C GLY A 82 8.16 -0.64 -3.90
N ARG A 83 8.18 -0.58 -5.24
CA ARG A 83 9.45 -0.48 -5.97
C ARG A 83 10.49 -1.52 -5.45
N GLY A 84 10.07 -2.68 -4.95
CA GLY A 84 10.92 -3.66 -4.26
C GLY A 84 10.60 -3.86 -2.77
N TYR A 85 11.65 -3.88 -1.92
CA TYR A 85 11.56 -4.34 -0.52
C TYR A 85 10.94 -3.29 0.42
N PRO A 86 9.91 -3.63 1.23
CA PRO A 86 9.16 -2.70 2.07
C PRO A 86 10.01 -1.84 3.02
N ASP A 87 9.95 -0.53 2.84
CA ASP A 87 10.47 0.43 3.82
C ASP A 87 9.64 0.43 5.11
N ILE A 88 10.27 0.85 6.21
CA ILE A 88 9.64 0.92 7.55
C ILE A 88 8.39 1.80 7.53
N SER A 89 8.46 2.99 6.90
CA SER A 89 7.31 3.90 6.81
C SER A 89 6.13 3.28 6.07
N THR A 90 6.38 2.56 4.97
CA THR A 90 5.32 1.87 4.22
C THR A 90 4.66 0.77 5.04
N ARG A 91 5.44 -0.01 5.79
CA ARG A 91 4.87 -1.05 6.66
C ARG A 91 4.03 -0.45 7.79
N ARG A 92 4.51 0.63 8.41
CA ARG A 92 3.73 1.36 9.43
C ARG A 92 2.45 1.94 8.86
N PHE A 93 2.51 2.55 7.67
CA PHE A 93 1.35 3.13 7.02
C PHE A 93 0.33 2.05 6.63
N LEU A 94 0.77 0.92 6.07
CA LEU A 94 -0.10 -0.21 5.79
C LEU A 94 -0.74 -0.76 7.07
N GLY A 95 0.04 -0.94 8.14
CA GLY A 95 -0.47 -1.35 9.44
C GLY A 95 -1.55 -0.40 9.96
N LEU A 96 -1.28 0.91 9.95
CA LEU A 96 -2.23 1.93 10.33
C LEU A 96 -3.53 1.86 9.52
N LEU A 97 -3.44 1.67 8.19
CA LEU A 97 -4.62 1.53 7.34
C LEU A 97 -5.43 0.27 7.67
N VAL A 98 -4.77 -0.86 7.92
CA VAL A 98 -5.49 -2.10 8.24
C VAL A 98 -6.10 -2.03 9.64
N ASP A 99 -5.40 -1.46 10.61
CA ASP A 99 -5.90 -1.28 11.97
C ASP A 99 -7.06 -0.29 12.02
N THR A 100 -7.06 0.74 11.17
CA THR A 100 -8.11 1.76 11.13
C THR A 100 -9.31 1.36 10.28
N LEU A 101 -9.08 0.75 9.12
CA LEU A 101 -10.13 0.45 8.14
C LEU A 101 -10.63 -1.00 8.21
N HIS A 102 -9.88 -1.90 8.86
CA HIS A 102 -10.18 -3.34 8.95
C HIS A 102 -10.46 -4.00 7.59
N LEU A 103 -9.81 -3.52 6.53
CA LEU A 103 -10.00 -4.03 5.18
C LEU A 103 -9.11 -5.25 4.91
N PRO A 104 -9.61 -6.23 4.12
CA PRO A 104 -8.77 -7.32 3.65
C PRO A 104 -7.62 -6.78 2.80
N THR A 105 -6.40 -7.27 3.08
CA THR A 105 -5.19 -6.89 2.36
C THR A 105 -4.68 -8.04 1.50
N TYR A 106 -4.40 -7.74 0.24
CA TYR A 106 -3.86 -8.64 -0.75
C TYR A 106 -2.50 -8.14 -1.21
N CYS A 107 -1.57 -9.04 -1.51
CA CYS A 107 -0.24 -8.70 -2.01
C CYS A 107 0.02 -9.40 -3.35
N LEU A 108 0.48 -8.64 -4.33
CA LEU A 108 0.86 -9.09 -5.67
C LEU A 108 2.37 -8.96 -5.83
N VAL A 109 3.05 -10.09 -5.73
CA VAL A 109 4.52 -10.24 -5.84
C VAL A 109 4.88 -11.14 -7.03
N ASP A 110 6.10 -11.00 -7.55
CA ASP A 110 6.62 -11.92 -8.57
C ASP A 110 6.85 -13.33 -7.95
N CYS A 111 6.69 -14.39 -8.75
CA CYS A 111 6.80 -15.79 -8.28
C CYS A 111 8.26 -16.24 -8.26
N ASP A 112 9.07 -15.60 -7.44
CA ASP A 112 10.47 -15.89 -7.24
C ASP A 112 10.83 -15.80 -5.73
N PRO A 113 11.99 -16.33 -5.30
CA PRO A 113 12.39 -16.31 -3.90
C PRO A 113 12.38 -14.91 -3.26
N TYR A 114 12.69 -13.86 -4.03
CA TYR A 114 12.67 -12.48 -3.52
C TYR A 114 11.23 -11.99 -3.28
N GLY A 115 10.30 -12.32 -4.18
CA GLY A 115 8.87 -12.04 -4.00
C GLY A 115 8.31 -12.71 -2.75
N PHE A 116 8.74 -13.94 -2.44
CA PHE A 116 8.41 -14.60 -1.18
C PHE A 116 9.01 -13.88 0.04
N ASP A 117 10.28 -13.46 -0.01
CA ASP A 117 10.91 -12.69 1.09
C ASP A 117 10.18 -11.38 1.38
N ILE A 118 9.72 -10.68 0.33
CA ILE A 118 8.91 -9.46 0.46
C ILE A 118 7.58 -9.78 1.15
N LEU A 119 6.89 -10.86 0.72
CA LEU A 119 5.65 -11.31 1.34
C LEU A 119 5.86 -11.68 2.83
N PHE A 120 6.91 -12.43 3.15
CA PHE A 120 7.26 -12.76 4.54
C PHE A 120 7.53 -11.50 5.37
N THR A 121 8.17 -10.49 4.79
CA THR A 121 8.46 -9.22 5.48
C THR A 121 7.20 -8.43 5.80
N TYR A 122 6.20 -8.45 4.91
CA TYR A 122 4.89 -7.85 5.18
C TYR A 122 4.07 -8.64 6.19
N ARG A 123 4.18 -9.98 6.18
CA ARG A 123 3.36 -10.84 7.05
C ARG A 123 3.93 -11.06 8.45
N PHE A 124 5.24 -11.24 8.56
CA PHE A 124 5.92 -11.61 9.80
C PHE A 124 6.92 -10.55 10.29
N GLY A 125 7.10 -9.48 9.52
CA GLY A 125 8.17 -8.51 9.79
C GLY A 125 9.54 -9.02 9.36
N SER A 126 10.56 -8.17 9.50
CA SER A 126 11.97 -8.56 9.34
C SER A 126 12.39 -9.32 10.61
N MET A 127 13.27 -10.32 10.52
CA MET A 127 13.70 -11.23 11.64
C MET A 127 14.34 -10.56 12.89
N VAL A 128 14.13 -9.27 13.14
CA VAL A 128 14.61 -8.53 14.31
C VAL A 128 13.42 -7.88 15.03
N ARG A 129 12.86 -8.64 15.99
CA ARG A 129 11.94 -8.29 17.11
C ARG A 129 10.48 -8.81 17.02
N LEU A 130 10.20 -9.80 17.87
CA LEU A 130 8.90 -10.28 18.40
C LEU A 130 8.38 -9.32 19.51
N PRO A 131 7.17 -9.45 20.15
CA PRO A 131 6.19 -10.56 20.14
C PRO A 131 4.67 -10.15 20.04
N ASP A 132 3.79 -11.16 19.99
CA ASP A 132 2.38 -11.18 20.43
C ASP A 132 1.38 -10.10 19.96
N HIS A 133 0.62 -10.44 18.90
CA HIS A 133 -0.84 -10.59 18.92
C HIS A 133 -1.31 -10.91 17.49
N SER A 134 -1.68 -12.15 17.22
CA SER A 134 -2.60 -12.61 16.16
C SER A 134 -2.74 -11.76 14.88
N MET A 135 -1.66 -11.45 14.16
CA MET A 135 -1.74 -10.75 12.87
C MET A 135 -1.83 -11.76 11.71
N ASN A 136 -3.00 -12.38 11.53
CA ASN A 136 -3.35 -13.10 10.30
C ASN A 136 -3.73 -12.09 9.19
N LEU A 137 -2.78 -11.22 8.79
CA LEU A 137 -3.10 -9.99 8.07
C LEU A 137 -3.24 -10.10 6.54
N LEU A 138 -2.76 -11.17 5.91
CA LEU A 138 -2.64 -11.24 4.45
C LEU A 138 -3.27 -12.51 3.89
N SER A 139 -4.28 -12.33 3.03
CA SER A 139 -4.71 -13.36 2.08
C SER A 139 -3.84 -13.24 0.84
N VAL A 140 -3.06 -14.27 0.52
CA VAL A 140 -2.12 -14.25 -0.60
C VAL A 140 -2.89 -14.52 -1.90
N VAL A 141 -2.90 -13.56 -2.82
CA VAL A 141 -3.41 -13.77 -4.18
C VAL A 141 -2.20 -13.99 -5.09
N TYR A 142 -1.92 -15.25 -5.39
CA TYR A 142 -0.90 -15.62 -6.35
C TYR A 142 -1.35 -15.22 -7.76
N LYS A 143 -0.45 -14.58 -8.51
CA LYS A 143 -0.62 -14.44 -9.95
C LYS A 143 -0.20 -15.74 -10.62
N LEU A 144 -1.16 -16.55 -11.06
CA LEU A 144 -0.91 -17.59 -12.07
C LEU A 144 -0.46 -16.88 -13.35
N LYS A 145 0.68 -17.32 -13.89
CA LYS A 145 1.10 -16.95 -15.25
C LYS A 145 0.04 -17.40 -16.26
#